data_AF-A0A1B0CLL6-F1
#
_entry.id   AF-A0A1B0CLL6-F1
#
_cell.length_a   1.000
_cell.length_b   1.000
_cell.length_c   1.000
_cell.angle_alpha   90.00
_cell.angle_beta   90.00
_cell.angle_gamma   90.00
#
_symmetry.space_group_name_H-M   'P 1'
#
loop_
_entity.id
_entity.type
_entity.pdbx_description
1 polymer ?
#
loop_
_entity_poly.entity_id
_entity_poly.type
_entity_poly.pdbx_seq_one_letter_code
_entity_poly.pdbx_strand_id
1 'polypeptide(L)'
;MKEEYHFKYETSDGQVREEMGILMNPGTPDEEFVVMGMYSYNSSGAMQIVMYRADRQGFAPKVLFTRTGPMKSLDRRILLSLVG
;
A
#
# COMPACT_ATOMS: atom_id res chain seq x y z
N MET A 1 -12.78 2.62 -11.26
CA MET A 1 -11.70 3.09 -10.38
C MET A 1 -10.86 4.08 -11.15
N LYS A 2 -10.63 5.26 -10.58
CA LYS A 2 -9.77 6.31 -11.14
C LYS A 2 -8.60 6.50 -10.19
N GLU A 3 -7.38 6.32 -10.68
CA GLU A 3 -6.18 6.65 -9.90
C GLU A 3 -6.06 8.18 -9.85
N GLU A 4 -6.07 8.74 -8.65
CA GLU A 4 -5.91 10.19 -8.44
C GLU A 4 -4.44 10.55 -8.24
N TYR A 5 -3.71 9.70 -7.51
CA TYR A 5 -2.27 9.83 -7.34
C TYR A 5 -1.61 8.47 -7.14
N HIS A 6 -0.34 8.40 -7.51
CA HIS A 6 0.56 7.29 -7.18
C HIS A 6 1.94 7.87 -6.93
N PHE A 7 2.56 7.50 -5.82
CA PHE A 7 3.94 7.86 -5.56
C PHE A 7 4.71 6.67 -4.99
N LYS A 8 6.02 6.70 -5.25
CA LYS A 8 6.98 5.75 -4.71
C LYS A 8 8.26 6.49 -4.38
N TYR A 9 8.83 6.22 -3.21
CA TYR A 9 10.17 6.67 -2.86
C TYR A 9 10.95 5.59 -2.14
N GLU A 10 12.27 5.71 -2.26
CA GLU A 10 13.25 4.89 -1.57
C GLU A 10 14.30 5.84 -1.01
N THR A 11 14.58 5.69 0.28
CA THR A 11 15.59 6.50 0.98
C THR A 11 16.89 5.72 1.08
N SER A 12 18.01 6.44 1.22
CA SER A 12 19.35 5.85 1.27
C SER A 12 19.62 4.95 2.48
N ASP A 13 18.75 4.97 3.48
CA ASP A 13 18.74 4.05 4.62
C ASP A 13 17.92 2.77 4.37
N GLY A 14 17.39 2.59 3.15
CA GLY A 14 16.67 1.40 2.72
C GLY A 14 15.18 1.37 3.10
N GLN A 15 14.60 2.48 3.56
CA GLN A 15 13.14 2.56 3.66
C GLN A 15 12.53 2.73 2.28
N VAL A 16 11.44 2.02 2.03
CA VAL A 16 10.68 2.10 0.79
C VAL A 16 9.24 2.41 1.15
N ARG A 17 8.60 3.31 0.40
CA ARG A 17 7.16 3.52 0.48
C ARG A 17 6.58 3.62 -0.91
N GLU A 18 5.43 2.99 -1.09
CA GLU A 18 4.61 3.06 -2.28
C GLU A 18 3.16 3.25 -1.86
N GLU A 19 2.48 4.25 -2.41
CA GLU A 19 1.10 4.56 -2.06
C GLU A 19 0.35 5.06 -3.29
N MET A 20 -0.90 4.63 -3.42
CA MET A 20 -1.83 5.09 -4.43
C MET A 20 -3.15 5.50 -3.80
N GLY A 21 -3.70 6.61 -4.28
CA GLY A 21 -5.06 7.06 -4.01
C GLY A 21 -5.96 6.72 -5.18
N ILE A 22 -7.03 5.99 -4.92
CA ILE A 22 -7.98 5.51 -5.93
C ILE A 22 -9.38 6.01 -5.57
N LEU A 23 -10.02 6.70 -6.51
CA LEU A 23 -11.45 6.98 -6.47
C LEU A 23 -12.22 5.79 -7.04
N MET A 24 -12.93 5.07 -6.16
CA MET A 24 -13.85 4.00 -6.50
C MET A 24 -15.24 4.55 -6.80
N ASN A 25 -15.93 3.91 -7.74
CA ASN A 25 -17.31 4.24 -8.18
C ASN A 25 -17.58 5.75 -8.42
N PRO A 26 -16.72 6.46 -9.20
CA PRO A 26 -16.92 7.88 -9.43
C PRO A 26 -18.27 8.18 -10.08
N GLY A 27 -18.99 9.18 -9.56
CA GLY A 27 -20.30 9.59 -10.06
C GLY A 27 -21.47 8.71 -9.62
N THR A 28 -21.28 7.81 -8.64
CA THR A 28 -22.38 7.03 -8.03
C THR A 28 -22.55 7.39 -6.54
N PRO A 29 -23.68 7.02 -5.91
CA PRO A 29 -23.85 7.16 -4.45
C PRO A 29 -22.78 6.40 -3.64
N ASP A 30 -22.17 5.37 -4.25
CA ASP A 30 -21.12 4.54 -3.67
C ASP A 30 -19.71 5.07 -3.95
N GLU A 31 -19.58 6.31 -4.43
CA GLU A 31 -18.29 6.96 -4.69
C GLU A 31 -17.46 6.99 -3.41
N GLU A 32 -16.26 6.44 -3.44
CA GLU A 32 -15.38 6.31 -2.28
C GLU A 32 -13.92 6.56 -2.65
N PHE A 33 -13.22 7.32 -1.83
CA PHE A 33 -11.77 7.48 -1.96
C PHE A 33 -11.05 6.46 -1.09
N VAL A 34 -10.25 5.61 -1.73
CA VAL A 34 -9.51 4.52 -1.09
C VAL A 34 -8.02 4.77 -1.27
N VAL A 35 -7.29 4.83 -0.16
CA VAL A 35 -5.83 4.90 -0.17
C VAL A 35 -5.28 3.52 0.13
N MET A 36 -4.37 3.05 -0.73
CA MET A 36 -3.71 1.76 -0.55
C MET A 36 -2.22 1.92 -0.74
N GLY A 37 -1.45 1.25 0.10
CA GLY A 37 -0.02 1.38 0.03
C GLY A 37 0.73 0.36 0.85
N MET A 38 2.04 0.52 0.81
CA MET A 38 3.02 -0.24 1.53
C MET A 38 4.12 0.69 2.00
N TYR A 39 4.63 0.44 3.19
CA TYR A 39 5.95 0.90 3.56
C TYR A 39 6.77 -0.27 4.10
N SER A 40 8.07 -0.20 3.88
CA SER A 40 9.03 -1.12 4.45
C SER A 40 10.12 -0.39 5.18
N TYR A 41 10.52 -0.92 6.33
CA TYR A 41 11.56 -0.36 7.17
C TYR A 41 12.40 -1.49 7.77
N ASN A 42 13.67 -1.19 8.03
CA ASN A 42 14.54 -2.11 8.75
C ASN A 42 14.28 -1.96 10.26
N SER A 43 13.95 -3.06 10.93
CA SER A 43 13.84 -3.14 12.38
C SER A 43 14.72 -4.27 12.88
N SER A 44 15.79 -3.93 13.62
CA SER A 44 16.71 -4.90 14.23
C SER A 44 17.29 -5.94 13.25
N GLY A 45 17.62 -5.53 12.02
CA GLY A 45 18.19 -6.40 10.99
C GLY A 45 17.16 -7.21 10.21
N ALA A 46 15.86 -7.04 10.50
CA ALA A 46 14.77 -7.63 9.75
C ALA A 46 14.00 -6.54 8.99
N MET A 47 13.76 -6.78 7.70
CA MET A 47 12.88 -5.92 6.90
C MET A 47 11.43 -6.19 7.29
N GLN A 48 10.75 -5.16 7.77
CA GLN A 48 9.33 -5.19 8.06
C GLN A 48 8.59 -4.57 6.89
N ILE A 49 7.50 -5.21 6.47
CA ILE A 49 6.66 -4.74 5.37
C ILE A 49 5.24 -4.60 5.89
N VAL A 50 4.71 -3.39 5.80
CA VAL A 50 3.34 -3.10 6.21
C VAL A 50 2.58 -2.66 4.98
N MET A 51 1.54 -3.41 4.62
CA MET A 51 0.55 -2.97 3.66
C MET A 51 -0.64 -2.38 4.38
N TYR A 52 -1.33 -1.45 3.76
CA TYR A 52 -2.52 -0.87 4.34
C TYR A 52 -3.53 -0.47 3.28
N ARG A 53 -4.78 -0.44 3.71
CA ARG A 53 -5.90 0.17 3.00
C ARG A 53 -6.57 1.15 3.96
N ALA A 54 -6.89 2.34 3.49
CA ALA A 54 -7.70 3.30 4.20
C ALA A 54 -8.90 3.69 3.33
N ASP A 55 -10.09 3.58 3.87
CA ASP A 55 -11.36 3.86 3.19
C ASP A 55 -12.38 4.47 4.19
N ARG A 56 -13.68 4.49 3.87
CA ARG A 56 -14.73 5.03 4.76
C ARG A 56 -14.84 4.29 6.09
N GLN A 57 -14.41 3.04 6.17
CA GLN A 57 -14.40 2.25 7.40
C GLN A 57 -13.14 2.51 8.25
N GLY A 58 -12.22 3.33 7.75
CA GLY A 58 -11.00 3.75 8.44
C GLY A 58 -9.76 3.04 7.94
N PHE A 59 -8.71 3.03 8.76
CA PHE A 59 -7.41 2.47 8.42
C PHE A 59 -7.34 0.98 8.78
N ALA A 60 -7.11 0.14 7.77
CA ALA A 60 -6.96 -1.31 7.87
C ALA A 60 -5.53 -1.74 7.46
N PRO A 61 -4.61 -1.94 8.41
CA PRO A 61 -3.28 -2.45 8.13
C PRO A 61 -3.27 -3.97 7.96
N LYS A 62 -2.59 -4.47 6.93
CA LYS A 62 -2.16 -5.86 6.80
C LYS A 62 -0.63 -5.92 6.90
N VAL A 63 -0.13 -6.37 8.05
CA VAL A 63 1.32 -6.57 8.26
C VAL A 63 1.75 -7.87 7.57
N LEU A 64 2.72 -7.80 6.66
CA LEU A 64 3.36 -8.95 6.03
C LEU A 64 4.76 -9.10 6.62
N PHE A 65 4.96 -10.10 7.47
CA PHE A 65 6.30 -10.49 7.90
C PHE A 65 6.97 -11.28 6.78
N THR A 66 7.77 -10.62 5.93
CA THR A 66 8.58 -11.29 4.92
C THR A 66 10.05 -11.25 5.33
N ARG A 67 10.61 -12.41 5.66
CA ARG A 67 12.04 -12.54 5.99
C ARG A 67 12.87 -12.69 4.71
N THR A 68 13.89 -11.84 4.61
CA THR A 68 15.11 -11.89 3.78
C THR A 68 14.97 -12.15 2.28
N GLY A 69 14.69 -11.09 1.52
CA GLY A 69 14.98 -10.96 0.10
C GLY A 69 14.55 -9.57 -0.40
N PRO A 70 15.27 -8.92 -1.34
CA PRO A 70 14.89 -7.62 -1.84
C PRO A 70 13.59 -7.73 -2.65
N MET A 71 12.49 -7.17 -2.12
CA MET A 71 11.23 -7.09 -2.86
C MET A 71 11.29 -5.88 -3.80
N LYS A 72 11.55 -6.12 -5.08
CA LYS A 72 11.79 -5.07 -6.08
C LYS A 72 10.53 -4.25 -6.43
N SER A 73 9.34 -4.77 -6.19
CA SER A 73 8.06 -4.08 -6.42
C SER A 73 6.88 -4.89 -5.86
N LEU A 74 5.78 -4.25 -5.45
CA LEU A 74 4.53 -4.98 -5.25
C LEU A 74 4.04 -5.58 -6.57
N ASP A 75 3.66 -6.85 -6.53
CA ASP A 75 2.80 -7.43 -7.56
C ASP A 75 1.40 -6.79 -7.42
N ARG A 76 0.85 -6.28 -8.52
CA ARG A 76 -0.50 -5.69 -8.59
C ARG A 76 -1.58 -6.62 -8.03
N ARG A 77 -1.38 -7.95 -8.09
CA ARG A 77 -2.28 -8.95 -7.50
C ARG A 77 -2.36 -8.85 -5.98
N ILE A 78 -1.24 -8.53 -5.33
CA ILE A 78 -1.17 -8.35 -3.88
C ILE A 78 -1.91 -7.07 -3.48
N LEU A 79 -1.75 -5.98 -4.23
CA LEU A 79 -2.53 -4.75 -4.05
C LEU A 79 -4.02 -5.04 -4.19
N LEU A 80 -4.44 -5.73 -5.25
CA LEU A 80 -5.85 -6.05 -5.47
C LEU A 80 -6.46 -6.90 -4.34
N SER A 81 -5.67 -7.70 -3.61
CA SER A 81 -6.16 -8.47 -2.43
C SER A 81 -6.60 -7.60 -1.23
N LEU A 82 -6.32 -6.30 -1.28
CA LEU A 82 -6.81 -5.33 -0.31
C LEU A 82 -8.16 -4.74 -0.74
N VAL A 83 -8.49 -4.81 -2.03
CA VAL A 83 -9.83 -4.51 -2.55
C VAL A 83 -10.65 -5.80 -2.38
N GLY A 84 -11.40 -5.87 -1.27
CA GLY A 84 -12.34 -6.96 -1.03
C GLY A 84 -13.41 -7.05 -2.13
#